data_AF-A0A1Q3A3G1-F1
#
_entry.id   AF-A0A1Q3A3G1-F1
#
_cell.length_a   1.000
_cell.length_b   1.000
_cell.length_c   1.000
_cell.angle_alpha   90.00
_cell.angle_beta   90.00
_cell.angle_gamma   90.00
#
_symmetry.space_group_name_H-M   'P 1'
#
loop_
_entity.id
_entity.type
_entity.pdbx_description
1 polymer ?
#
loop_
_entity_poly.entity_id
_entity_poly.type
_entity_poly.pdbx_seq_one_letter_code
_entity_poly.pdbx_strand_id
1 'polypeptide(L)'
;MSQLIEVYNCIDGAENKTRKGDLSESLSSYKHAIELLNGLECQGVSLEIIHAIQLLRQDIDARTKELESLIEGQKPISAAAVAAAVAKNGSLASSTGSTAKTRGWDSPRNLNSPAMGPGDPLLASIFGKLQANLVNSICEQFKEEDPHIVGEVENRVRQQLVRFKKELGLYEQKKSKDYSVRFEQAINENKKLSNQILKLRGRWDSLVESAKQRRSRQHED
;
A
#
# COMPACT_ATOMS: atom_id res chain seq x y z
N MET A 1 34.66 -1.76 -2.73
CA MET A 1 33.87 -0.57 -2.30
C MET A 1 33.25 0.22 -3.45
N SER A 2 33.86 0.30 -4.64
CA SER A 2 33.25 0.93 -5.84
C SER A 2 31.90 0.29 -6.25
N GLN A 3 31.83 -1.05 -6.20
CA GLN A 3 30.59 -1.79 -6.49
C GLN A 3 29.44 -1.49 -5.50
N LEU A 4 29.74 -1.21 -4.23
CA LEU A 4 28.71 -0.87 -3.24
C LEU A 4 28.15 0.54 -3.49
N ILE A 5 29.00 1.47 -3.91
CA ILE A 5 28.57 2.81 -4.33
C ILE A 5 27.67 2.70 -5.57
N GLU A 6 28.01 1.82 -6.51
CA GLU A 6 27.21 1.55 -7.70
C GLU A 6 25.83 0.95 -7.35
N VAL A 7 25.77 0.05 -6.36
CA VAL A 7 24.52 -0.48 -5.80
C VAL A 7 23.66 0.66 -5.23
N TYR A 8 24.22 1.56 -4.42
CA TYR A 8 23.46 2.69 -3.87
C TYR A 8 22.97 3.67 -4.95
N ASN A 9 23.77 3.92 -5.99
CA ASN A 9 23.34 4.72 -7.14
C ASN A 9 22.19 4.04 -7.90
N CYS A 10 22.21 2.72 -8.03
CA CYS A 10 21.11 1.96 -8.64
C CYS A 10 19.83 2.05 -7.81
N ILE A 11 19.94 2.01 -6.47
CA ILE A 11 18.81 2.16 -5.55
C ILE A 11 18.20 3.56 -5.64
N ASP A 12 19.02 4.62 -5.56
CA ASP A 12 18.55 6.01 -5.66
C ASP A 12 17.90 6.28 -7.03
N GLY A 13 18.48 5.74 -8.10
CA GLY A 13 17.90 5.77 -9.44
C GLY A 13 16.54 5.05 -9.52
N ALA A 14 16.42 3.87 -8.89
CA ALA A 14 15.17 3.10 -8.86
C ALA A 14 14.08 3.82 -8.05
N GLU A 15 14.42 4.44 -6.92
CA GLU A 15 13.47 5.22 -6.12
C GLU A 15 12.95 6.44 -6.88
N ASN A 16 13.82 7.15 -7.60
CA ASN A 16 13.43 8.29 -8.41
C ASN A 16 12.48 7.88 -9.56
N LYS A 17 12.74 6.74 -10.21
CA LYS A 17 11.85 6.17 -11.24
C LYS A 17 10.51 5.72 -10.67
N THR A 18 10.53 5.11 -9.48
CA THR A 18 9.29 4.75 -8.74
C THR A 18 8.45 5.99 -8.45
N ARG A 19 9.08 7.09 -8.04
CA ARG A 19 8.41 8.38 -7.77
C ARG A 19 7.79 8.98 -9.03
N LYS A 20 8.39 8.75 -10.20
CA LYS A 20 7.89 9.21 -11.50
C LYS A 20 6.79 8.31 -12.09
N GLY A 21 6.58 7.12 -11.52
CA GLY A 21 5.59 6.15 -11.98
C GLY A 21 6.12 5.14 -13.00
N ASP A 22 7.41 5.19 -13.32
CA ASP A 22 8.08 4.30 -14.28
C ASP A 22 8.46 2.97 -13.60
N LEU A 23 7.45 2.17 -13.26
CA LEU A 23 7.62 0.96 -12.44
C LEU A 23 8.46 -0.11 -13.12
N SER A 24 8.39 -0.25 -14.45
CA SER A 24 9.19 -1.25 -15.20
C SER A 24 10.68 -0.93 -15.18
N GLU A 25 11.04 0.34 -15.37
CA GLU A 25 12.43 0.78 -15.31
C GLU A 25 12.98 0.76 -13.88
N SER A 26 12.15 1.09 -12.89
CA SER A 26 12.50 0.95 -11.48
C SER A 26 12.83 -0.51 -11.13
N LEU A 27 11.97 -1.44 -11.55
CA LEU A 27 12.19 -2.87 -11.35
C LEU A 27 13.47 -3.36 -12.03
N SER A 28 13.78 -2.91 -13.25
CA SER A 28 15.05 -3.23 -13.91
C SER A 28 16.26 -2.73 -13.13
N SER A 29 16.16 -1.54 -12.53
CA SER A 29 17.24 -0.96 -11.71
C SER A 29 17.42 -1.70 -10.38
N TYR A 30 16.35 -2.16 -9.72
CA TYR A 30 16.48 -3.03 -8.53
C TYR A 30 17.04 -4.42 -8.85
N LYS A 31 16.66 -5.02 -9.99
CA LYS A 31 17.26 -6.29 -10.46
C LYS A 31 18.75 -6.13 -10.77
N HIS A 32 19.15 -5.02 -11.36
CA HIS A 32 20.58 -4.76 -11.57
C HIS A 32 21.34 -4.56 -10.24
N ALA A 33 20.75 -3.87 -9.26
CA ALA A 33 21.34 -3.72 -7.93
C ALA A 33 21.56 -5.07 -7.23
N ILE A 34 20.65 -6.04 -7.40
CA ILE A 34 20.81 -7.36 -6.77
C ILE A 34 21.87 -8.22 -7.47
N GLU A 35 22.04 -8.09 -8.78
CA GLU A 35 23.14 -8.73 -9.53
C GLU A 35 24.50 -8.21 -9.05
N LEU A 36 24.64 -6.89 -8.89
CA LEU A 36 25.84 -6.27 -8.35
C LEU A 36 26.11 -6.71 -6.90
N LEU A 37 25.07 -6.85 -6.09
CA LEU A 37 25.20 -7.41 -4.75
C LEU A 37 25.65 -8.87 -4.79
N ASN A 38 25.07 -9.71 -5.66
CA ASN A 38 25.46 -11.11 -5.84
C ASN A 38 26.93 -11.27 -6.26
N GLY A 39 27.46 -10.34 -7.05
CA GLY A 39 28.86 -10.33 -7.48
C GLY A 39 29.87 -9.77 -6.46
N LEU A 40 29.44 -9.29 -5.30
CA LEU A 40 30.34 -8.76 -4.26
C LEU A 40 31.03 -9.90 -3.48
N GLU A 41 32.32 -10.08 -3.74
CA GLU A 41 33.18 -10.95 -2.93
C GLU A 41 33.41 -10.31 -1.54
N CYS A 42 32.89 -10.95 -0.49
CA CYS A 42 32.97 -10.46 0.88
C CYS A 42 34.19 -11.01 1.64
N GLN A 43 35.28 -11.34 0.95
CA GLN A 43 36.49 -11.88 1.60
C GLN A 43 37.24 -10.78 2.38
N GLY A 44 37.58 -11.07 3.64
CA GLY A 44 38.32 -10.15 4.52
C GLY A 44 37.49 -9.00 5.10
N VAL A 45 36.16 -9.05 4.97
CA VAL A 45 35.23 -8.03 5.47
C VAL A 45 34.66 -8.45 6.83
N SER A 46 34.38 -7.50 7.72
CA SER A 46 33.84 -7.79 9.05
C SER A 46 32.45 -8.42 8.98
N LEU A 47 32.11 -9.27 9.96
CA LEU A 47 30.83 -9.98 10.01
C LEU A 47 29.63 -9.02 10.01
N GLU A 48 29.78 -7.84 10.61
CA GLU A 48 28.74 -6.81 10.65
C GLU A 48 28.43 -6.26 9.26
N ILE A 49 29.46 -6.06 8.43
CA ILE A 49 29.29 -5.55 7.06
C ILE A 49 28.70 -6.65 6.17
N ILE A 50 29.11 -7.91 6.35
CA ILE A 50 28.50 -9.06 5.66
C ILE A 50 27.01 -9.14 6.02
N HIS A 51 26.67 -8.99 7.29
CA HIS A 51 25.29 -8.98 7.76
C HIS A 51 24.49 -7.79 7.20
N ALA A 52 25.07 -6.59 7.16
CA ALA A 52 24.45 -5.41 6.58
C ALA A 52 24.17 -5.58 5.07
N ILE A 53 25.10 -6.16 4.32
CA ILE A 53 24.92 -6.51 2.91
C ILE A 53 23.78 -7.53 2.74
N GLN A 54 23.68 -8.50 3.66
CA GLN A 54 22.60 -9.48 3.64
C GLN A 54 21.22 -8.86 3.91
N LEU A 55 21.12 -7.94 4.86
CA LEU A 55 19.90 -7.18 5.11
C LEU A 55 19.50 -6.32 3.90
N LEU A 56 20.47 -5.66 3.25
CA LEU A 56 20.24 -4.86 2.06
C LEU A 56 19.68 -5.69 0.89
N ARG A 57 20.17 -6.93 0.72
CA ARG A 57 19.64 -7.85 -0.29
C ARG A 57 18.18 -8.21 -0.01
N GLN A 58 17.85 -8.53 1.24
CA GLN A 58 16.48 -8.86 1.63
C GLN A 58 15.51 -7.70 1.38
N ASP A 59 15.94 -6.47 1.66
CA ASP A 59 15.16 -5.26 1.41
C ASP A 59 14.89 -5.05 -0.09
N ILE A 60 15.93 -5.15 -0.93
CA ILE A 60 15.82 -5.02 -2.39
C ILE A 60 14.94 -6.13 -2.99
N ASP A 61 15.05 -7.36 -2.51
CA ASP A 61 14.20 -8.48 -2.94
C ASP A 61 12.73 -8.26 -2.59
N ALA A 62 12.44 -7.80 -1.37
CA ALA A 62 11.09 -7.48 -0.95
C ALA A 62 10.49 -6.37 -1.83
N ARG A 63 11.29 -5.33 -2.11
CA ARG A 63 10.86 -4.21 -2.96
C ARG A 63 10.63 -4.61 -4.41
N THR A 64 11.45 -5.53 -4.93
CA THR A 64 11.28 -6.09 -6.29
C THR A 64 9.97 -6.85 -6.42
N LYS A 65 9.63 -7.71 -5.45
CA LYS A 65 8.37 -8.46 -5.43
C LYS A 65 7.14 -7.56 -5.33
N GLU A 66 7.23 -6.48 -4.56
CA GLU A 66 6.17 -5.47 -4.47
C GLU A 66 5.95 -4.79 -5.83
N LEU A 67 7.02 -4.37 -6.50
CA LEU A 67 6.95 -3.75 -7.83
C LEU A 67 6.40 -4.72 -8.90
N GLU A 68 6.78 -6.00 -8.86
CA GLU A 68 6.23 -7.03 -9.75
C GLU A 68 4.71 -7.16 -9.61
N SER A 69 4.22 -7.20 -8.37
CA SER A 69 2.78 -7.25 -8.06
C SER A 69 2.04 -6.00 -8.56
N LEU A 70 2.63 -4.81 -8.38
CA LEU A 70 2.05 -3.55 -8.86
C LEU A 70 1.98 -3.48 -10.39
N ILE A 71 3.00 -3.98 -11.10
CA ILE A 71 3.01 -4.04 -12.57
C ILE A 71 1.96 -5.06 -13.07
N GLU A 72 1.84 -6.21 -12.41
CA GLU A 72 0.84 -7.22 -12.76
C GLU A 72 -0.59 -6.69 -12.57
N GLY A 73 -0.84 -5.89 -11.52
CA GLY A 73 -2.10 -5.20 -11.28
C GLY A 73 -2.42 -4.05 -12.26
N GLN A 74 -1.42 -3.52 -12.96
CA GLN A 74 -1.60 -2.46 -13.97
C GLN A 74 -1.89 -2.98 -15.38
N LYS A 75 -1.73 -4.29 -15.64
CA LYS A 75 -2.12 -4.86 -16.94
C LYS A 75 -3.62 -4.65 -17.16
N PRO A 76 -4.04 -4.01 -18.26
CA PRO A 76 -5.46 -3.82 -18.54
C PRO A 76 -6.12 -5.19 -18.68
N ILE A 77 -7.08 -5.47 -17.80
CA ILE A 77 -7.96 -6.63 -17.92
C ILE A 77 -8.62 -6.53 -19.29
N SER A 78 -8.34 -7.49 -20.18
CA SER A 78 -8.89 -7.47 -21.54
C SER A 78 -10.41 -7.34 -21.50
N ALA A 79 -10.98 -6.55 -22.41
CA ALA A 79 -12.42 -6.33 -22.50
C ALA A 79 -13.22 -7.65 -22.62
N ALA A 80 -12.59 -8.72 -23.14
CA ALA A 80 -13.15 -10.07 -23.20
C ALA A 80 -13.36 -10.71 -21.81
N ALA A 81 -12.45 -10.47 -20.86
CA ALA A 81 -12.59 -10.97 -19.48
C ALA A 81 -13.68 -10.21 -18.70
N VAL A 82 -13.86 -8.91 -18.99
CA VAL A 82 -14.95 -8.10 -18.42
C VAL A 82 -16.31 -8.52 -18.98
N ALA A 83 -16.41 -8.76 -20.30
CA ALA A 83 -17.64 -9.24 -20.95
C ALA A 83 -18.07 -10.63 -20.45
N ALA A 84 -17.11 -11.54 -20.23
CA ALA A 84 -17.37 -12.87 -19.67
C ALA A 84 -17.85 -12.83 -18.21
N ALA A 85 -17.40 -11.84 -17.41
CA ALA A 85 -17.85 -11.65 -16.05
C ALA A 85 -19.26 -11.02 -15.97
N VAL A 86 -19.60 -10.12 -16.90
CA VAL A 86 -20.92 -9.48 -16.98
C VAL A 86 -22.00 -10.44 -17.48
N ALA A 87 -21.67 -11.40 -18.35
CA ALA A 87 -22.62 -12.41 -18.82
C ALA A 87 -22.99 -13.46 -17.76
N LYS A 88 -22.15 -13.67 -16.73
CA LYS A 88 -22.38 -14.68 -15.67
C LYS A 88 -23.20 -14.17 -14.48
N ASN A 89 -23.30 -12.86 -14.29
CA ASN A 89 -24.13 -12.26 -13.24
C ASN A 89 -25.26 -11.46 -13.89
N GLY A 90 -26.38 -12.14 -14.09
CA GLY A 90 -27.58 -11.57 -14.68
C GLY A 90 -28.04 -10.28 -13.99
N SER A 91 -28.42 -9.31 -14.84
CA SER A 91 -29.35 -8.20 -14.61
C SER A 91 -29.14 -7.32 -13.38
N LEU A 92 -28.69 -6.08 -13.62
CA LEU A 92 -29.36 -4.89 -13.11
C LEU A 92 -29.12 -3.71 -14.07
N ALA A 93 -30.24 -3.10 -14.44
CA ALA A 93 -30.37 -2.11 -15.49
C ALA A 93 -29.70 -0.77 -15.17
N SER A 94 -29.19 -0.14 -16.24
CA SER A 94 -29.29 1.29 -16.57
C SER A 94 -29.36 2.30 -15.42
N SER A 95 -28.28 3.06 -15.23
CA SER A 95 -28.39 4.51 -15.04
C SER A 95 -27.30 5.23 -15.84
N THR A 96 -27.73 5.86 -16.92
CA THR A 96 -27.02 6.95 -17.60
C THR A 96 -26.82 8.10 -16.63
N GLY A 97 -25.57 8.44 -16.34
CA GLY A 97 -25.21 9.57 -15.49
C GLY A 97 -23.71 9.88 -15.54
N SER A 98 -23.35 10.76 -16.48
CA SER A 98 -22.18 11.66 -16.52
C SER A 98 -20.80 11.13 -16.13
N THR A 99 -19.88 11.16 -17.10
CA THR A 99 -18.45 10.92 -16.95
C THR A 99 -17.78 12.03 -16.13
N ALA A 100 -17.58 11.78 -14.85
CA ALA A 100 -16.46 12.35 -14.09
C ALA A 100 -15.85 11.21 -13.26
N LYS A 101 -14.61 10.83 -13.59
CA LYS A 101 -13.83 9.85 -12.83
C LYS A 101 -13.44 10.45 -11.49
N THR A 102 -14.36 10.46 -10.53
CA THR A 102 -13.98 10.61 -9.12
C THR A 102 -13.53 9.23 -8.64
N ARG A 103 -12.30 9.18 -8.11
CA ARG A 103 -11.79 7.97 -7.44
C ARG A 103 -12.75 7.67 -6.28
N GLY A 104 -13.19 6.42 -6.16
CA GLY A 104 -14.24 5.99 -5.21
C GLY A 104 -13.92 6.13 -3.72
N TRP A 105 -12.88 6.88 -3.36
CA TRP A 105 -12.48 7.20 -1.98
C TRP A 105 -13.16 8.48 -1.46
N ASP A 106 -13.64 9.36 -2.36
CA ASP A 106 -14.25 10.65 -1.99
C ASP A 106 -15.79 10.60 -1.86
N SER A 107 -16.41 9.42 -1.93
CA SER A 107 -17.87 9.33 -1.78
C SER A 107 -18.21 9.20 -0.29
N PRO A 108 -18.93 10.15 0.34
CA PRO A 108 -19.44 9.96 1.68
C PRO A 108 -20.51 8.87 1.60
N ARG A 109 -20.11 7.62 1.86
CA ARG A 109 -21.01 6.47 1.83
C ARG A 109 -22.05 6.65 2.92
N ASN A 110 -23.31 6.59 2.48
CA ASN A 110 -24.50 6.51 3.32
C ASN A 110 -24.30 5.47 4.44
N LEU A 111 -24.29 5.94 5.68
CA LEU A 111 -23.96 5.20 6.91
C LEU A 111 -24.97 4.11 7.30
N ASN A 112 -26.05 3.94 6.53
CA ASN A 112 -27.14 3.02 6.86
C ASN A 112 -27.17 1.71 6.04
N SER A 113 -26.13 1.40 5.26
CA SER A 113 -26.07 0.13 4.54
C SER A 113 -25.30 -0.94 5.35
N PRO A 114 -25.91 -2.10 5.67
CA PRO A 114 -25.24 -3.21 6.36
C PRO A 114 -24.24 -3.96 5.45
N ALA A 115 -24.05 -3.50 4.22
CA ALA A 115 -23.04 -4.03 3.33
C ALA A 115 -21.65 -3.58 3.82
N MET A 116 -20.98 -4.49 4.55
CA MET A 116 -19.52 -4.50 4.66
C MET A 116 -18.91 -4.02 3.35
N GLY A 117 -18.05 -3.01 3.44
CA GLY A 117 -17.32 -2.49 2.28
C GLY A 117 -16.61 -3.62 1.53
N PRO A 118 -16.22 -3.40 0.26
CA PRO A 118 -15.50 -4.41 -0.49
C PRO A 118 -14.19 -4.68 0.27
N GLY A 119 -14.14 -5.82 0.97
CA GLY A 119 -12.95 -6.22 1.72
C GLY A 119 -11.77 -6.35 0.76
N ASP A 120 -10.55 -6.22 1.30
CA ASP A 120 -9.34 -6.34 0.50
C ASP A 120 -9.38 -7.63 -0.34
N PRO A 121 -9.37 -7.53 -1.69
CA PRO A 121 -9.45 -8.69 -2.57
C PRO A 121 -8.26 -9.66 -2.38
N LEU A 122 -7.09 -9.16 -1.97
CA LEU A 122 -5.94 -9.99 -1.63
C LEU A 122 -6.22 -10.79 -0.37
N LEU A 123 -6.66 -10.13 0.70
CA LEU A 123 -7.01 -10.80 1.95
C LEU A 123 -8.14 -11.81 1.75
N ALA A 124 -9.15 -11.48 0.95
CA ALA A 124 -10.22 -12.41 0.59
C ALA A 124 -9.68 -13.66 -0.13
N SER A 125 -8.69 -13.50 -1.01
CA SER A 125 -8.00 -14.60 -1.69
C SER A 125 -7.17 -15.44 -0.72
N ILE A 126 -6.40 -14.81 0.17
CA ILE A 126 -5.63 -15.50 1.23
C ILE A 126 -6.56 -16.31 2.13
N PHE A 127 -7.68 -15.71 2.54
CA PHE A 127 -8.68 -16.37 3.38
C PHE A 127 -9.35 -17.55 2.67
N GLY A 128 -9.68 -17.38 1.39
CA GLY A 128 -10.23 -18.45 0.55
C GLY A 128 -9.27 -19.62 0.42
N LYS A 129 -7.97 -19.35 0.19
CA LYS A 129 -6.92 -20.38 0.14
C LYS A 129 -6.75 -21.09 1.48
N LEU A 130 -6.72 -20.35 2.58
CA LEU A 130 -6.62 -20.93 3.93
C LEU A 130 -7.82 -21.84 4.22
N GLN A 131 -9.03 -21.38 3.91
CA GLN A 131 -10.24 -22.16 4.09
C GLN A 131 -10.22 -23.44 3.26
N ALA A 132 -9.83 -23.36 1.98
CA ALA A 132 -9.72 -24.51 1.10
C ALA A 132 -8.65 -25.51 1.60
N ASN A 133 -7.49 -25.02 2.04
CA ASN A 133 -6.42 -25.86 2.56
C ASN A 133 -6.82 -26.58 3.85
N LEU A 134 -7.52 -25.89 4.76
CA LEU A 134 -8.01 -26.50 6.00
C LEU A 134 -9.06 -27.58 5.71
N VAL A 135 -10.02 -27.28 4.83
CA VAL A 135 -11.03 -28.26 4.39
C VAL A 135 -10.36 -29.48 3.77
N ASN A 136 -9.42 -29.28 2.84
CA ASN A 136 -8.71 -30.38 2.19
C ASN A 136 -7.91 -31.20 3.22
N SER A 137 -7.19 -30.56 4.14
CA SER A 137 -6.42 -31.26 5.18
C SER A 137 -7.30 -32.10 6.11
N ILE A 138 -8.51 -31.62 6.44
CA ILE A 138 -9.49 -32.39 7.22
C ILE A 138 -9.97 -33.57 6.39
N CYS A 139 -10.41 -33.35 5.15
CA CYS A 139 -10.85 -34.43 4.26
C CYS A 139 -9.77 -35.48 4.03
N GLU A 140 -8.48 -35.10 3.99
CA GLU A 140 -7.36 -36.03 3.84
C GLU A 140 -7.07 -36.88 5.08
N GLN A 141 -7.23 -36.32 6.28
CA GLN A 141 -7.02 -37.05 7.53
C GLN A 141 -8.16 -38.02 7.84
N PHE A 142 -9.36 -37.78 7.33
CA PHE A 142 -10.56 -38.57 7.62
C PHE A 142 -11.03 -39.43 6.44
N LYS A 143 -10.15 -39.78 5.49
CA LYS A 143 -10.48 -40.56 4.27
C LYS A 143 -11.12 -41.93 4.55
N GLU A 144 -10.90 -42.52 5.74
CA GLU A 144 -11.43 -43.84 6.13
C GLU A 144 -12.56 -43.77 7.17
N GLU A 145 -12.93 -42.58 7.65
CA GLU A 145 -14.00 -42.39 8.64
C GLU A 145 -15.38 -42.19 8.01
N ASP A 146 -16.43 -42.28 8.84
CA ASP A 146 -17.82 -42.10 8.42
C ASP A 146 -18.00 -40.74 7.71
N PRO A 147 -18.44 -40.71 6.44
CA PRO A 147 -18.61 -39.49 5.65
C PRO A 147 -19.47 -38.42 6.33
N HIS A 148 -20.40 -38.83 7.20
CA HIS A 148 -21.25 -37.91 7.95
C HIS A 148 -20.46 -37.10 8.99
N ILE A 149 -19.51 -37.72 9.68
CA ILE A 149 -18.68 -37.07 10.72
C ILE A 149 -17.72 -36.08 10.05
N VAL A 150 -17.13 -36.45 8.91
CA VAL A 150 -16.25 -35.58 8.13
C VAL A 150 -16.98 -34.32 7.66
N GLY A 151 -18.20 -34.48 7.14
CA GLY A 151 -19.04 -33.36 6.72
C GLY A 151 -19.42 -32.42 7.87
N GLU A 152 -19.70 -32.95 9.06
CA GLU A 152 -19.98 -32.12 10.25
C GLU A 152 -18.78 -31.30 10.71
N VAL A 153 -17.59 -31.91 10.75
CA VAL A 153 -16.34 -31.21 11.11
C VAL A 153 -16.00 -30.14 10.08
N GLU A 154 -16.11 -30.45 8.79
CA GLU A 154 -15.90 -29.50 7.70
C GLU A 154 -16.85 -28.31 7.83
N ASN A 155 -18.14 -28.58 8.08
CA ASN A 155 -19.15 -27.54 8.28
C ASN A 155 -18.86 -26.66 9.50
N ARG A 156 -18.43 -27.24 10.64
CA ARG A 156 -18.04 -26.48 11.83
C ARG A 156 -16.85 -25.58 11.57
N VAL A 157 -15.81 -26.09 10.92
CA VAL A 157 -14.60 -25.31 10.58
C VAL A 157 -14.95 -24.18 9.62
N ARG A 158 -15.79 -24.46 8.61
CA ARG A 158 -16.28 -23.43 7.68
C ARG A 158 -17.04 -22.33 8.42
N GLN A 159 -17.92 -22.68 9.35
CA GLN A 159 -18.68 -21.71 10.14
C GLN A 159 -17.78 -20.86 11.03
N GLN A 160 -16.75 -21.43 11.67
CA GLN A 160 -15.80 -20.68 12.48
C GLN A 160 -14.98 -19.71 11.63
N LEU A 161 -14.53 -20.12 10.45
CA LEU A 161 -13.83 -19.23 9.53
C LEU A 161 -14.72 -18.08 9.04
N VAL A 162 -16.00 -18.33 8.79
CA VAL A 162 -16.95 -17.25 8.44
C VAL A 162 -17.12 -16.25 9.61
N ARG A 163 -17.17 -16.73 10.87
CA ARG A 163 -17.23 -15.84 12.03
C ARG A 163 -15.95 -15.03 12.19
N PHE A 164 -14.79 -15.67 12.10
CA PHE A 164 -13.50 -15.01 12.16
C PHE A 164 -13.34 -13.95 11.06
N LYS A 165 -13.77 -14.25 9.83
CA LYS A 165 -13.78 -13.27 8.72
C LYS A 165 -14.61 -12.03 9.05
N LYS A 166 -15.76 -12.20 9.71
CA LYS A 166 -16.60 -11.07 10.13
C LYS A 166 -15.91 -10.22 11.21
N GLU A 167 -15.32 -10.86 12.21
CA GLU A 167 -14.57 -10.17 13.28
C GLU A 167 -13.36 -9.43 12.73
N LEU A 168 -12.62 -10.03 11.79
CA LEU A 168 -11.50 -9.41 11.11
C LEU A 168 -11.94 -8.15 10.35
N GLY A 169 -13.06 -8.22 9.62
CA GLY A 169 -13.61 -7.04 8.94
C GLY A 169 -13.98 -5.90 9.89
N LEU A 170 -14.53 -6.22 11.09
CA LEU A 170 -14.81 -5.21 12.12
C LEU A 170 -13.52 -4.59 12.68
N TYR A 171 -12.49 -5.41 12.90
CA TYR A 171 -11.19 -4.95 13.35
C TYR A 171 -10.54 -3.99 12.34
N GLU A 172 -10.56 -4.35 11.05
CA GLU A 172 -10.03 -3.51 9.97
C GLU A 172 -10.77 -2.19 9.84
N GLN A 173 -12.11 -2.23 9.91
CA GLN A 173 -12.91 -1.02 9.89
C GLN A 173 -12.57 -0.10 11.07
N LYS A 174 -12.48 -0.65 12.28
CA LYS A 174 -12.07 0.11 13.47
C LYS A 174 -10.70 0.74 13.28
N LYS A 175 -9.73 -0.04 12.78
CA LYS A 175 -8.37 0.43 12.59
C LYS A 175 -8.24 1.49 11.50
N SER A 176 -8.97 1.33 10.40
CA SER A 176 -9.09 2.33 9.33
C SER A 176 -9.65 3.65 9.87
N LYS A 177 -10.67 3.59 10.73
CA LYS A 177 -11.22 4.76 11.41
C LYS A 177 -10.20 5.44 12.32
N ASP A 178 -9.47 4.66 13.12
CA ASP A 178 -8.42 5.20 14.01
C ASP A 178 -7.31 5.91 13.22
N TYR A 179 -6.89 5.33 12.08
CA TYR A 179 -5.92 5.98 11.19
C TYR A 179 -6.46 7.27 10.59
N SER A 180 -7.73 7.28 10.16
CA SER A 180 -8.38 8.47 9.59
C SER A 180 -8.41 9.62 10.61
N VAL A 181 -8.77 9.31 11.87
CA VAL A 181 -8.78 10.31 12.96
C VAL A 181 -7.38 10.87 13.21
N ARG A 182 -6.35 10.02 13.30
CA ARG A 182 -4.97 10.47 13.50
C ARG A 182 -4.47 11.33 12.33
N PHE A 183 -4.85 10.96 11.12
CA PHE A 183 -4.49 11.71 9.92
C PHE A 183 -5.14 13.10 9.90
N GLU A 184 -6.42 13.20 10.24
CA GLU A 184 -7.12 14.49 10.38
C GLU A 184 -6.49 15.37 11.47
N GLN A 185 -6.12 14.78 12.62
CA GLN A 185 -5.41 15.49 13.68
C GLN A 185 -4.09 16.08 13.16
N ALA A 186 -3.28 15.28 12.46
CA ALA A 186 -2.02 15.72 11.87
C ALA A 186 -2.22 16.85 10.83
N ILE A 187 -3.26 16.76 9.98
CA ILE A 187 -3.62 17.83 9.04
C ILE A 187 -3.95 19.13 9.78
N ASN A 188 -4.76 19.05 10.84
CA ASN A 188 -5.18 20.23 11.59
C ASN A 188 -4.00 20.88 12.33
N GLU A 189 -3.11 20.08 12.91
CA GLU A 189 -1.87 20.57 13.52
C GLU A 189 -0.94 21.21 12.48
N ASN A 190 -0.78 20.58 11.32
CA ASN A 190 0.04 21.13 10.24
C ASN A 190 -0.51 22.48 9.74
N LYS A 191 -1.83 22.59 9.56
CA LYS A 191 -2.49 23.87 9.23
C LYS A 191 -2.25 24.92 10.31
N LYS A 192 -2.34 24.54 11.59
CA LYS A 192 -2.09 25.44 12.73
C LYS A 192 -0.66 25.97 12.70
N LEU A 193 0.33 25.10 12.51
CA LEU A 193 1.74 25.48 12.41
C LEU A 193 2.01 26.34 11.18
N SER A 194 1.46 25.99 10.02
CA SER A 194 1.56 26.77 8.79
C SER A 194 1.01 28.19 8.98
N ASN A 195 -0.13 28.33 9.66
CA ASN A 195 -0.70 29.64 9.99
C ASN A 195 0.18 30.44 10.95
N GLN A 196 0.84 29.79 11.91
CA GLN A 196 1.79 30.45 12.80
C GLN A 196 3.02 30.96 12.03
N ILE A 197 3.58 30.15 11.13
CA ILE A 197 4.68 30.54 10.25
C ILE A 197 4.29 31.77 9.43
N LEU A 198 3.10 31.76 8.83
CA LEU A 198 2.64 32.89 8.01
C LEU A 198 2.51 34.18 8.84
N LYS A 199 1.98 34.09 10.07
CA LYS A 199 1.89 35.24 10.99
C LYS A 199 3.27 35.77 11.39
N LEU A 200 4.20 34.88 11.72
CA LEU A 200 5.57 35.27 12.10
C LEU A 200 6.31 35.91 10.93
N ARG A 201 6.16 35.36 9.73
CA ARG A 201 6.70 35.93 8.50
C ARG A 201 6.14 37.32 8.22
N GLY A 202 4.81 37.51 8.32
CA GLY A 202 4.20 38.82 8.12
C GLY A 202 4.69 39.87 9.13
N ARG A 203 4.91 39.47 10.40
CA ARG A 203 5.52 40.35 11.41
C ARG A 203 6.97 40.69 11.08
N TRP A 204 7.75 39.70 10.66
CA TRP A 204 9.13 39.89 10.23
C TRP A 204 9.22 40.86 9.04
N ASP A 205 8.43 40.62 8.00
CA ASP A 205 8.41 41.47 6.79
C ASP A 205 8.00 42.91 7.15
N SER A 206 6.99 43.09 8.01
CA SER A 206 6.59 44.42 8.50
C SER A 206 7.73 45.14 9.25
N LEU A 207 8.49 44.40 10.06
CA LEU A 207 9.60 44.93 10.85
C LEU A 207 10.78 45.31 9.96
N VAL A 208 11.06 44.49 8.94
CA VAL A 208 12.06 44.77 7.90
C VAL A 208 11.67 46.01 7.09
N GLU A 209 10.43 46.12 6.63
CA GLU A 209 9.95 47.28 5.88
C GLU A 209 9.95 48.56 6.73
N SER A 210 9.56 48.47 8.00
CA SER A 210 9.66 49.60 8.95
C SER A 210 11.12 50.06 9.14
N ALA A 211 12.06 49.11 9.25
CA ALA A 211 13.49 49.43 9.34
C ALA A 211 14.05 50.06 8.06
N LYS A 212 13.63 49.59 6.87
CA LYS A 212 13.98 50.20 5.58
C LYS A 212 13.44 51.63 5.50
N GLN A 213 12.16 51.86 5.80
CA GLN A 213 11.56 53.19 5.79
C GLN A 213 12.28 54.17 6.71
N ARG A 214 12.68 53.73 7.92
CA ARG A 214 13.46 54.57 8.84
C ARG A 214 14.82 54.96 8.24
N ARG A 215 15.50 54.03 7.57
CA ARG A 215 16.78 54.31 6.90
C ARG A 215 16.61 55.25 5.71
N SER A 216 15.56 55.08 4.90
CA SER A 216 15.27 55.97 3.77
C SER A 216 15.03 57.40 4.22
N ARG A 217 14.24 57.60 5.29
CA ARG A 217 13.96 58.93 5.86
C ARG A 217 15.21 59.61 6.42
N GLN A 218 16.14 58.85 7.00
CA GLN A 218 17.43 59.38 7.48
C GLN A 218 18.39 59.77 6.34
N HIS A 219 18.10 59.38 5.10
CA HIS A 219 18.95 59.64 3.93
C HIS A 219 18.39 60.77 3.04
N GLU A 220 17.17 61.23 3.32
CA GLU A 220 16.48 62.35 2.64
C GLU A 220 16.58 63.69 3.39
N ASP A 221 17.05 63.67 4.65
CA ASP A 221 17.47 64.84 5.44
C ASP A 221 19.00 65.04 5.33
#